data_AF-A0A2V7JAT7-F1
#
_entry.id   AF-A0A2V7JAT7-F1
#
_cell.length_a   1.000
_cell.length_b   1.000
_cell.length_c   1.000
_cell.angle_alpha   90.00
_cell.angle_beta   90.00
_cell.angle_gamma   90.00
#
_symmetry.space_group_name_H-M   'P 1'
#
loop_
_entity.id
_entity.type
_entity.pdbx_description
1 polymer ?
#
loop_
_entity_poly.entity_id
_entity_poly.type
_entity_poly.pdbx_seq_one_letter_code
_entity_poly.pdbx_strand_id
1 'polypeptide(L)'
;MRLSLRFIIPLFLALGAIAYAVVPLVDKLTLQWFERDLDSRASLIANTVQEPLRDAIRAATRSRLEGFFTRLTQDERLFAVGFCPTGGGEAVATPTLPTEITCATLEQYSGDAGHVLKSADGPLLVSVRPVVLAGAPAGTLVLVHDLSFVARRSAETRKYLFYFFVGLGATVALITVVIAQLSWRGWVQGLSALLRGEGLVRPDKPDAPELRPIARDLRALISDLQAEHGSRDDEQLAWTPDTLRAILHGELRGQEVIVVSNREPYIHVREGENIAVWRPASGLVTALEPIMRACSGTWIAHGGGSADREVVDRHDRVGVPPEHPLYQLRRVWLTPKEEAGYYYGFANEGLWPLCHIAHVRPTFRSADWEQYVAVNRAFAGAVVDEATSPDPIVLVHDYHFALVPRMIQEALPAATIIAFWHIPWPNPEAFGICPWREELLDG
;
A
#
# COMPACT_ATOMS: atom_id res chain seq x y z
N MET A 1 45.20 9.66 -6.94
CA MET A 1 44.56 10.70 -6.09
C MET A 1 43.84 11.82 -6.85
N ARG A 2 43.98 12.03 -8.18
CA ARG A 2 43.31 13.15 -8.88
C ARG A 2 41.92 12.84 -9.48
N LEU A 3 41.51 11.58 -9.58
CA LEU A 3 40.23 11.18 -10.21
C LEU A 3 39.04 11.14 -9.22
N SER A 4 39.23 10.69 -7.99
CA SER A 4 38.16 10.63 -6.98
C SER A 4 37.65 12.01 -6.57
N LEU A 5 38.55 12.99 -6.44
CA LEU A 5 38.20 14.38 -6.13
C LEU A 5 37.32 15.04 -7.21
N ARG A 6 37.39 14.60 -8.48
CA ARG A 6 36.56 15.14 -9.57
C ARG A 6 35.08 14.78 -9.44
N PHE A 7 34.74 13.71 -8.74
CA PHE A 7 33.34 13.28 -8.55
C PHE A 7 32.81 13.67 -7.17
N ILE A 8 33.68 13.70 -6.17
CA ILE A 8 33.31 14.06 -4.79
C ILE A 8 32.96 15.55 -4.68
N ILE A 9 33.78 16.44 -5.27
CA ILE A 9 33.56 17.89 -5.14
C ILE A 9 32.22 18.34 -5.78
N PRO A 10 31.88 17.95 -7.02
CA PRO A 10 30.58 18.30 -7.61
C PRO A 10 29.40 17.71 -6.86
N LEU A 11 29.54 16.50 -6.30
CA LEU A 11 28.49 15.87 -5.50
C LEU A 11 28.20 16.66 -4.22
N PHE A 12 29.24 17.04 -3.47
CA PHE A 12 29.07 17.88 -2.27
C PHE A 12 28.53 19.26 -2.62
N LEU A 13 28.93 19.86 -3.75
CA LEU A 13 28.37 21.13 -4.21
C LEU A 13 26.90 21.01 -4.60
N ALA A 14 26.51 19.95 -5.30
CA ALA A 14 25.12 19.71 -5.68
C ALA A 14 24.23 19.44 -4.46
N LEU A 15 24.68 18.58 -3.53
CA LEU A 15 23.96 18.32 -2.27
C LEU A 15 23.88 19.57 -1.40
N GLY A 16 24.95 20.38 -1.35
CA GLY A 16 24.94 21.66 -0.66
C GLY A 16 23.95 22.65 -1.25
N ALA A 17 23.87 22.74 -2.58
CA ALA A 17 22.91 23.60 -3.27
C ALA A 17 21.46 23.15 -3.04
N ILE A 18 21.20 21.84 -3.08
CA ILE A 18 19.89 21.26 -2.76
C ILE A 18 19.52 21.55 -1.30
N ALA A 19 20.42 21.31 -0.35
CA ALA A 19 20.17 21.61 1.06
C ALA A 19 19.88 23.09 1.28
N TYR A 20 20.63 23.99 0.63
CA TYR A 20 20.42 25.43 0.69
C TYR A 20 19.04 25.85 0.17
N ALA A 21 18.50 25.18 -0.86
CA ALA A 21 17.18 25.45 -1.39
C ALA A 21 16.04 24.82 -0.57
N VAL A 22 16.22 23.59 -0.10
CA VAL A 22 15.16 22.79 0.56
C VAL A 22 14.93 23.21 2.00
N VAL A 23 16.00 23.49 2.77
CA VAL A 23 15.89 23.87 4.19
C VAL A 23 14.97 25.09 4.42
N PRO A 24 15.15 26.24 3.74
CA PRO A 24 14.29 27.40 3.97
C PRO A 24 12.84 27.17 3.51
N LEU A 25 12.64 26.31 2.50
CA LEU A 25 11.31 25.94 2.03
C LEU A 25 10.56 25.11 3.09
N VAL A 26 11.21 24.10 3.65
CA VAL A 26 10.64 23.25 4.70
C VAL A 26 10.33 24.07 5.96
N ASP A 27 11.24 24.95 6.38
CA ASP A 27 11.01 25.83 7.54
C ASP A 27 9.79 26.73 7.32
N LYS A 28 9.65 27.34 6.13
CA LYS A 28 8.52 28.21 5.80
C LYS A 28 7.19 27.44 5.76
N LEU A 29 7.16 26.27 5.12
CA LEU A 29 5.96 25.45 5.03
C LEU A 29 5.52 24.92 6.40
N THR A 30 6.49 24.51 7.23
CA THR A 30 6.23 23.99 8.57
C THR A 30 5.64 25.10 9.46
N LEU A 31 6.21 26.31 9.44
CA LEU A 31 5.69 27.44 10.20
C LEU A 31 4.25 27.80 9.78
N GLN A 32 3.99 27.92 8.48
CA GLN A 32 2.66 28.22 7.94
C GLN A 32 1.61 27.16 8.31
N TRP A 33 2.01 25.89 8.36
CA TRP A 33 1.12 24.80 8.76
C TRP A 33 0.72 24.93 10.24
N PHE A 34 1.68 25.18 11.13
CA PHE A 34 1.41 25.37 12.56
C PHE A 34 0.60 26.63 12.86
N GLU A 35 0.85 27.73 12.15
CA GLU A 35 0.04 28.95 12.26
C GLU A 35 -1.43 28.67 11.93
N ARG A 36 -1.70 27.92 10.84
CA ARG A 36 -3.06 27.53 10.44
C ARG A 36 -3.74 26.56 11.42
N ASP A 37 -3.01 25.57 11.93
CA ASP A 37 -3.55 24.62 12.92
C ASP A 37 -3.94 25.34 14.23
N LEU A 38 -3.06 26.21 14.74
CA LEU A 38 -3.32 26.97 15.95
C LEU A 38 -4.47 27.99 15.78
N ASP A 39 -4.55 28.65 14.62
CA ASP A 39 -5.66 29.55 14.31
C ASP A 39 -7.02 28.81 14.23
N SER A 40 -7.03 27.61 13.64
CA SER A 40 -8.23 26.76 13.59
C SER A 40 -8.69 26.34 14.98
N ARG A 41 -7.74 26.00 15.87
CA ARG A 41 -8.03 25.71 17.29
C ARG A 41 -8.54 26.94 18.03
N ALA A 42 -7.97 28.12 17.78
CA ALA A 42 -8.44 29.37 18.37
C ALA A 42 -9.91 29.64 18.02
N SER A 43 -10.32 29.35 16.77
CA SER A 43 -11.72 29.44 16.34
C SER A 43 -12.64 28.47 17.08
N LEU A 44 -12.20 27.23 17.30
CA LEU A 44 -12.97 26.24 18.07
C LEU A 44 -13.12 26.64 19.55
N ILE A 45 -12.04 27.15 20.17
CA ILE A 45 -12.07 27.67 21.54
C ILE A 45 -13.04 28.85 21.62
N ALA A 46 -12.93 29.82 20.70
CA ALA A 46 -13.80 30.99 20.67
C ALA A 46 -15.29 30.61 20.56
N ASN A 47 -15.64 29.66 19.69
CA ASN A 47 -17.02 29.19 19.51
C ASN A 47 -17.54 28.47 20.76
N THR A 48 -16.72 27.62 21.38
CA THR A 48 -17.11 26.85 22.57
C THR A 48 -17.26 27.74 23.81
N VAL A 49 -16.40 28.75 23.92
CA VAL A 49 -16.39 29.71 25.04
C VAL A 49 -17.49 30.77 24.89
N GLN A 50 -18.09 30.91 23.71
CA GLN A 50 -19.03 31.98 23.43
C GLN A 50 -20.22 32.00 24.39
N GLU A 51 -20.86 30.87 24.69
CA GLU A 51 -22.01 30.81 25.60
C GLU A 51 -21.64 31.14 27.06
N PRO A 52 -20.65 30.49 27.70
CA PRO A 52 -20.20 30.85 29.04
C PRO A 52 -19.72 32.30 29.15
N LEU A 53 -19.07 32.81 28.11
CA LEU A 53 -18.60 34.20 28.05
C LEU A 53 -19.77 35.19 28.01
N ARG A 54 -20.83 34.90 27.27
CA ARG A 54 -22.04 35.74 27.23
C ARG A 54 -22.69 35.85 28.61
N ASP A 55 -22.75 34.76 29.36
CA ASP A 55 -23.31 34.76 30.72
C ASP A 55 -22.41 35.52 31.70
N ALA A 56 -21.09 35.37 31.57
CA ALA A 56 -20.13 36.12 32.37
C ALA A 56 -20.15 37.63 32.08
N ILE A 57 -20.32 38.03 30.82
CA ILE A 57 -20.47 39.44 30.41
C ILE A 57 -21.78 40.03 30.95
N ARG A 58 -22.90 39.30 30.85
CA ARG A 58 -24.22 39.74 31.38
C ARG A 58 -24.21 39.95 32.89
N ALA A 59 -23.44 39.15 33.62
CA ALA A 59 -23.27 39.29 35.07
C ALA A 59 -22.40 40.50 35.48
N ALA A 60 -21.80 41.22 34.52
CA ALA A 60 -21.06 42.48 34.70
C ALA A 60 -19.97 42.50 35.79
N THR A 61 -19.44 41.34 36.18
CA THR A 61 -18.46 41.25 37.27
C THR A 61 -17.07 40.90 36.72
N ARG A 62 -16.16 41.87 36.69
CA ARG A 62 -14.78 41.73 36.18
C ARG A 62 -14.04 40.52 36.75
N SER A 63 -14.16 40.28 38.05
CA SER A 63 -13.50 39.15 38.73
C SER A 63 -13.96 37.78 38.24
N ARG A 64 -15.20 37.63 37.78
CA ARG A 64 -15.70 36.37 37.19
C ARG A 64 -15.10 36.14 35.80
N LEU A 65 -14.95 37.19 35.00
CA LEU A 65 -14.31 37.12 33.68
C LEU A 65 -12.81 36.79 33.81
N GLU A 66 -12.10 37.45 34.72
CA GLU A 66 -10.69 37.16 34.99
C GLU A 66 -10.48 35.73 35.51
N GLY A 67 -11.33 35.26 36.43
CA GLY A 67 -11.30 33.88 36.93
C GLY A 67 -11.71 32.83 35.89
N PHE A 68 -12.50 33.22 34.88
CA PHE A 68 -12.82 32.36 33.74
C PHE A 68 -11.66 32.29 32.75
N PHE A 69 -11.06 33.43 32.39
CA PHE A 69 -9.89 33.47 31.50
C PHE A 69 -8.68 32.75 32.10
N THR A 70 -8.44 32.92 33.40
CA THR A 70 -7.37 32.20 34.11
C THR A 70 -7.54 30.68 34.06
N ARG A 71 -8.79 30.18 34.03
CA ARG A 71 -9.08 28.75 33.86
C ARG A 71 -8.87 28.28 32.43
N LEU A 72 -9.18 29.12 31.44
CA LEU A 72 -8.92 28.81 30.03
C LEU A 72 -7.42 28.72 29.73
N THR A 73 -6.59 29.54 30.39
CA THR A 73 -5.12 29.49 30.26
C THR A 73 -4.46 28.36 31.06
N GLN A 74 -5.23 27.42 31.64
CA GLN A 74 -4.67 26.19 32.21
C GLN A 74 -4.32 25.14 31.13
N ASP A 75 -4.80 25.34 29.89
CA ASP A 75 -4.37 24.55 28.74
C ASP A 75 -2.92 24.90 28.37
N GLU A 76 -2.09 23.89 28.12
CA GLU A 76 -0.63 24.01 27.91
C GLU A 76 -0.23 24.91 26.72
N ARG A 77 -1.17 25.31 25.85
CA ARG A 77 -0.88 26.05 24.62
C ARG A 77 -1.43 27.47 24.58
N LEU A 78 -2.29 27.85 25.52
CA LEU A 78 -2.94 29.16 25.56
C LEU A 78 -2.21 30.06 26.55
N PHE A 79 -1.40 30.97 26.02
CA PHE A 79 -0.53 31.85 26.81
C PHE A 79 -1.31 32.96 27.52
N ALA A 80 -2.28 33.57 26.84
CA ALA A 80 -3.12 34.62 27.41
C ALA A 80 -4.47 34.72 26.69
N VAL A 81 -5.46 35.26 27.41
CA VAL A 81 -6.80 35.56 26.87
C VAL A 81 -7.19 36.96 27.29
N GLY A 82 -7.77 37.72 26.37
CA GLY A 82 -8.29 39.06 26.62
C GLY A 82 -9.64 39.29 25.97
N PHE A 83 -10.42 40.20 26.52
CA PHE A 83 -11.68 40.66 25.95
C PHE A 83 -11.73 42.18 25.96
N CYS A 84 -12.01 42.73 24.78
CA CYS A 84 -12.14 44.17 24.55
C CYS A 84 -13.60 44.49 24.21
N PRO A 85 -14.34 45.18 25.10
CA PRO A 85 -15.74 45.52 24.85
C PRO A 85 -15.88 46.56 23.73
N THR A 86 -16.94 46.44 22.93
CA THR A 86 -17.28 47.42 21.88
C THR A 86 -17.74 48.72 22.54
N GLY A 87 -17.11 49.86 22.21
CA GLY A 87 -17.48 51.19 22.72
C GLY A 87 -16.56 51.79 23.78
N GLY A 88 -15.36 51.23 24.02
CA GLY A 88 -14.31 51.90 24.81
C GLY A 88 -14.29 51.60 26.31
N GLY A 89 -14.76 50.42 26.72
CA GLY A 89 -14.63 49.95 28.11
C GLY A 89 -13.22 49.42 28.45
N GLU A 90 -12.94 49.27 29.74
CA GLU A 90 -11.67 48.71 30.22
C GLU A 90 -11.52 47.25 29.76
N ALA A 91 -10.36 46.92 29.19
CA ALA A 91 -10.04 45.56 28.76
C ALA A 91 -9.99 44.63 29.97
N VAL A 92 -10.57 43.43 29.82
CA VAL A 92 -10.41 42.37 30.81
C VAL A 92 -9.50 41.31 30.21
N ALA A 93 -8.37 41.01 30.86
CA ALA A 93 -7.39 40.08 30.33
C ALA A 93 -6.72 39.28 31.45
N THR A 94 -6.08 38.17 31.07
CA THR A 94 -5.20 37.44 31.97
C THR A 94 -3.93 38.25 32.29
N PRO A 95 -3.29 38.05 33.45
CA PRO A 95 -2.07 38.77 33.83
C PRO A 95 -0.89 38.56 32.88
N THR A 96 -0.92 37.49 32.11
CA THR A 96 0.11 37.09 31.13
C THR A 96 -0.04 37.77 29.78
N LEU A 97 -1.08 38.59 29.55
CA LEU A 97 -1.26 39.25 28.25
C LEU A 97 -0.11 40.25 27.99
N PRO A 98 0.59 40.15 26.83
CA PRO A 98 1.65 41.10 26.48
C PRO A 98 1.15 42.54 26.40
N THR A 99 1.94 43.48 26.91
CA THR A 99 1.58 44.92 27.00
C THR A 99 1.44 45.61 25.63
N GLU A 100 1.97 45.00 24.57
CA GLU A 100 1.88 45.43 23.19
C GLU A 100 0.47 45.22 22.59
N ILE A 101 -0.33 44.35 23.22
CA ILE A 101 -1.70 44.03 22.80
C ILE A 101 -2.67 44.89 23.60
N THR A 102 -3.23 45.90 22.95
CA THR A 102 -4.24 46.80 23.52
C THR A 102 -5.49 46.79 22.68
N CYS A 103 -6.65 47.17 23.23
CA CYS A 103 -7.90 47.22 22.46
C CYS A 103 -7.82 48.15 21.23
N ALA A 104 -6.97 49.19 21.28
CA ALA A 104 -6.73 50.11 20.18
C ALA A 104 -5.88 49.49 19.05
N THR A 105 -5.07 48.49 19.38
CA THR A 105 -4.15 47.84 18.43
C THR A 105 -4.70 46.52 17.89
N LEU A 106 -5.97 46.18 18.14
CA LEU A 106 -6.56 44.90 17.72
C LEU A 106 -6.86 44.80 16.22
N GLU A 107 -7.12 45.92 15.55
CA GLU A 107 -7.41 45.92 14.11
C GLU A 107 -6.24 45.38 13.28
N GLN A 108 -5.00 45.60 13.72
CA GLN A 108 -3.81 45.08 13.01
C GLN A 108 -3.67 43.55 13.08
N TYR A 109 -4.40 42.92 14.01
CA TYR A 109 -4.43 41.47 14.21
C TYR A 109 -5.75 40.85 13.73
N SER A 110 -6.60 41.65 13.06
CA SER A 110 -7.87 41.21 12.50
C SER A 110 -7.67 40.67 11.08
N GLY A 111 -8.06 39.42 10.85
CA GLY A 111 -7.89 38.72 9.57
C GLY A 111 -8.26 37.24 9.65
N ASP A 112 -8.28 36.57 8.50
CA ASP A 112 -8.60 35.14 8.37
C ASP A 112 -7.51 34.20 8.92
N ALA A 113 -6.34 34.74 9.27
CA ALA A 113 -5.22 34.00 9.86
C ALA A 113 -4.63 34.78 11.03
N GLY A 114 -4.23 34.07 12.09
CA GLY A 114 -3.53 34.64 13.23
C GLY A 114 -2.21 35.31 12.86
N HIS A 115 -1.82 36.31 13.66
CA HIS A 115 -0.62 37.11 13.42
C HIS A 115 0.47 36.76 14.45
N VAL A 116 1.70 36.56 13.98
CA VAL A 116 2.84 36.26 14.87
C VAL A 116 3.46 37.55 15.41
N LEU A 117 3.35 37.74 16.72
CA LEU A 117 4.02 38.79 17.48
C LEU A 117 5.35 38.26 18.03
N LYS A 118 6.44 39.02 17.87
CA LYS A 118 7.71 38.72 18.52
C LYS A 118 7.74 39.43 19.88
N SER A 119 7.53 38.69 20.97
CA SER A 119 7.59 39.19 22.34
C SER A 119 8.92 38.82 23.02
N ALA A 120 9.18 39.41 24.19
CA ALA A 120 10.27 39.02 25.08
C ALA A 120 10.15 37.55 25.54
N ASP A 121 8.92 37.04 25.66
CA ASP A 121 8.63 35.65 26.06
C ASP A 121 8.74 34.65 24.89
N GLY A 122 8.96 35.13 23.67
CA GLY A 122 9.07 34.32 22.46
C GLY A 122 8.07 34.74 21.35
N PRO A 123 8.01 33.97 20.24
CA PRO A 123 7.00 34.18 19.22
C PRO A 123 5.63 33.78 19.78
N LEU A 124 4.65 34.66 19.65
CA LEU A 124 3.28 34.46 20.10
C LEU A 124 2.32 34.60 18.92
N LEU A 125 1.37 33.67 18.78
CA LEU A 125 0.32 33.79 17.77
C LEU A 125 -0.89 34.51 18.38
N VAL A 126 -1.20 35.69 17.87
CA VAL A 126 -2.36 36.47 18.28
C VAL A 126 -3.51 36.19 17.32
N SER A 127 -4.62 35.68 17.85
CA SER A 127 -5.85 35.41 17.11
C SER A 127 -6.99 36.25 17.67
N VAL A 128 -7.66 36.99 16.80
CA VAL A 128 -8.73 37.92 17.18
C VAL A 128 -10.07 37.41 16.64
N ARG A 129 -11.09 37.32 17.50
CA ARG A 129 -12.42 36.80 17.16
C ARG A 129 -13.53 37.73 17.65
N PRO A 130 -14.45 38.18 16.79
CA PRO A 130 -15.56 39.03 17.21
C PRO A 130 -16.55 38.23 18.06
N VAL A 131 -17.06 38.85 19.13
CA VAL A 131 -18.08 38.28 20.01
C VAL A 131 -19.39 39.01 19.76
N VAL A 132 -20.38 38.29 19.23
CA VAL A 132 -21.73 38.81 19.00
C VAL A 132 -22.67 38.31 20.10
N LEU A 133 -23.43 39.22 20.69
CA LEU A 133 -24.46 38.95 21.70
C LEU A 133 -25.82 39.41 21.16
N ALA A 134 -26.79 38.49 21.08
CA ALA A 134 -28.15 38.78 20.63
C ALA A 134 -28.23 39.56 19.29
N GLY A 135 -27.30 39.30 18.37
CA GLY A 135 -27.25 39.95 17.06
C GLY A 135 -26.49 41.28 17.01
N ALA A 136 -25.98 41.79 18.13
CA ALA A 136 -25.15 43.00 18.19
C ALA A 136 -23.68 42.67 18.56
N PRO A 137 -22.68 43.39 18.01
CA PRO A 137 -21.29 43.22 18.41
C PRO A 137 -21.10 43.65 19.87
N ALA A 138 -20.70 42.71 20.73
CA ALA A 138 -20.49 42.95 22.16
C ALA A 138 -19.04 43.29 22.50
N GLY A 139 -18.10 42.76 21.70
CA GLY A 139 -16.68 43.00 21.88
C GLY A 139 -15.85 42.07 21.03
N THR A 140 -14.56 42.05 21.30
CA THR A 140 -13.57 41.26 20.59
C THR A 140 -12.79 40.40 21.58
N LEU A 141 -12.78 39.10 21.34
CA LEU A 141 -11.98 38.13 22.09
C LEU A 141 -10.59 38.02 21.45
N VAL A 142 -9.58 38.05 22.30
CA VAL A 142 -8.17 37.95 21.94
C VAL A 142 -7.63 36.67 22.56
N LEU A 143 -7.08 35.80 21.72
CA LEU A 143 -6.46 34.54 22.12
C LEU A 143 -4.99 34.59 21.72
N VAL A 144 -4.10 34.41 22.69
CA VAL A 144 -2.65 34.41 22.47
C VAL A 144 -2.11 33.01 22.74
N HIS A 145 -1.49 32.41 21.73
CA HIS A 145 -0.89 31.09 21.82
C HIS A 145 0.64 31.19 21.79
N ASP A 146 1.32 30.31 22.53
CA ASP A 146 2.78 30.24 22.52
C ASP A 146 3.28 29.45 21.30
N LEU A 147 4.08 30.09 20.42
CA LEU A 147 4.75 29.46 19.28
C LEU A 147 6.19 29.03 19.60
N SER A 148 6.69 29.24 20.82
CA SER A 148 8.07 28.93 21.22
C SER A 148 8.41 27.45 21.01
N PHE A 149 7.45 26.54 21.21
CA PHE A 149 7.59 25.12 20.93
C PHE A 149 7.83 24.83 19.43
N VAL A 150 7.16 25.56 18.55
CA VAL A 150 7.30 25.41 17.09
C VAL A 150 8.68 25.89 16.63
N ALA A 151 9.14 27.02 17.18
CA ALA A 151 10.48 27.54 16.89
C ALA A 151 11.59 26.59 17.36
N ARG A 152 11.45 25.96 18.54
CA ARG A 152 12.39 24.95 19.03
C ARG A 152 12.40 23.70 18.13
N ARG A 153 11.23 23.25 17.67
CA ARG A 153 11.09 22.06 16.83
C ARG A 153 11.64 22.27 15.40
N SER A 154 11.41 23.44 14.80
CA SER A 154 12.01 23.80 13.48
C SER A 154 13.53 23.86 13.55
N ALA A 155 14.11 24.39 14.64
CA ALA A 155 15.56 24.43 14.81
C ALA A 155 16.20 23.02 14.85
N GLU A 156 15.53 22.06 15.49
CA GLU A 156 15.95 20.66 15.49
C GLU A 156 15.78 20.01 14.12
N THR A 157 14.65 20.22 13.44
CA THR A 157 14.42 19.73 12.06
C THR A 157 15.52 20.19 11.11
N ARG A 158 15.95 21.45 11.21
CA ARG A 158 17.07 21.99 10.42
C ARG A 158 18.39 21.26 10.69
N LYS A 159 18.71 20.95 11.95
CA LYS A 159 19.91 20.18 12.30
C LYS A 159 19.84 18.75 11.74
N TYR A 160 18.69 18.08 11.89
CA TYR A 160 18.50 16.73 11.36
C TYR A 160 18.63 16.68 9.83
N LEU A 161 18.01 17.63 9.11
CA LEU A 161 18.15 17.74 7.66
C LEU A 161 19.60 17.99 7.26
N PHE A 162 20.32 18.86 7.97
CA PHE A 162 21.74 19.08 7.73
C PHE A 162 22.57 17.80 7.90
N TYR A 163 22.41 17.09 9.02
CA TYR A 163 23.11 15.82 9.26
C TYR A 163 22.73 14.73 8.25
N PHE A 164 21.47 14.70 7.81
CA PHE A 164 21.01 13.79 6.77
C PHE A 164 21.73 14.02 5.44
N PHE A 165 21.81 15.27 4.95
CA PHE A 165 22.52 15.57 3.71
C PHE A 165 24.03 15.31 3.81
N VAL A 166 24.64 15.58 4.97
CA VAL A 166 26.06 15.26 5.22
C VAL A 166 26.28 13.74 5.18
N GLY A 167 25.42 12.97 5.85
CA GLY A 167 25.48 11.50 5.86
C GLY A 167 25.28 10.91 4.45
N LEU A 168 24.26 11.38 3.73
CA LEU A 168 23.99 10.96 2.35
C LEU A 168 25.18 11.23 1.43
N GLY A 169 25.79 12.42 1.52
CA GLY A 169 26.99 12.77 0.76
C GLY A 169 28.18 11.86 1.07
N ALA A 170 28.41 11.55 2.35
CA ALA A 170 29.48 10.64 2.78
C ALA A 170 29.27 9.22 2.25
N THR A 171 28.04 8.69 2.32
CA THR A 171 27.70 7.35 1.83
C THR A 171 27.88 7.24 0.32
N VAL A 172 27.37 8.20 -0.45
CA VAL A 172 27.51 8.19 -1.91
C VAL A 172 28.99 8.35 -2.31
N ALA A 173 29.76 9.19 -1.62
CA ALA A 173 31.19 9.31 -1.85
C ALA A 173 31.94 8.00 -1.56
N LEU A 174 31.60 7.29 -0.47
CA LEU A 174 32.18 6.00 -0.11
C LEU A 174 31.89 4.95 -1.19
N ILE A 175 30.63 4.82 -1.61
CA ILE A 175 30.21 3.90 -2.67
C ILE A 175 30.97 4.19 -3.97
N THR A 176 31.07 5.47 -4.35
CA THR A 176 31.80 5.89 -5.56
C THR A 176 33.28 5.49 -5.50
N VAL A 177 33.92 5.63 -4.34
CA VAL A 177 35.32 5.23 -4.13
C VAL A 177 35.47 3.71 -4.20
N VAL A 178 34.56 2.95 -3.60
CA VAL A 178 34.57 1.48 -3.63
C VAL A 178 34.39 0.95 -5.05
N ILE A 179 33.42 1.47 -5.80
CA ILE A 179 33.19 1.11 -7.21
C ILE A 179 34.43 1.43 -8.04
N ALA A 180 35.03 2.61 -7.85
CA ALA A 180 36.26 3.00 -8.56
C ALA A 180 37.46 2.11 -8.21
N GLN A 181 37.58 1.62 -6.97
CA GLN A 181 38.63 0.68 -6.58
C GLN A 181 38.41 -0.72 -7.14
N LEU A 182 37.17 -1.21 -7.17
CA LEU A 182 36.82 -2.53 -7.69
C LEU A 182 36.99 -2.59 -9.21
N SER A 183 36.57 -1.55 -9.94
CA SER A 183 36.76 -1.50 -11.39
C SER A 183 38.23 -1.44 -11.78
N TRP A 184 39.05 -0.69 -11.03
CA TRP A 184 40.50 -0.66 -11.25
C TRP A 184 41.17 -2.01 -10.97
N ARG A 185 40.76 -2.71 -9.89
CA ARG A 185 41.28 -4.05 -9.56
C ARG A 185 40.89 -5.09 -10.61
N GLY A 186 39.62 -5.09 -11.06
CA GLY A 186 39.13 -5.98 -12.10
C GLY A 186 39.83 -5.78 -13.45
N TRP A 187 40.11 -4.53 -13.82
CA TRP A 187 40.78 -4.22 -15.08
C TRP A 187 42.27 -4.60 -15.07
N VAL A 188 42.98 -4.39 -13.95
CA VAL A 188 44.40 -4.78 -13.81
C VAL A 188 44.58 -6.31 -13.79
N GLN A 189 43.64 -7.04 -13.19
CA GLN A 189 43.61 -8.51 -13.22
C GLN A 189 43.30 -9.04 -14.62
N GLY A 190 42.33 -8.44 -15.34
CA GLY A 190 42.02 -8.79 -16.73
C GLY A 190 43.17 -8.52 -17.71
N LEU A 191 43.90 -7.41 -17.53
CA LEU A 191 45.05 -7.08 -18.39
C LEU A 191 46.25 -8.00 -18.15
N SER A 192 46.46 -8.44 -16.89
CA SER A 192 47.53 -9.38 -16.55
C SER A 192 47.23 -10.82 -17.02
N ALA A 193 45.96 -11.21 -17.08
CA ALA A 193 45.52 -12.49 -17.64
C ALA A 193 45.68 -12.54 -19.18
N LEU A 194 45.34 -11.44 -19.87
CA LEU A 194 45.53 -11.30 -21.33
C LEU A 194 47.01 -11.33 -21.75
N LEU A 195 47.92 -10.78 -20.95
CA LEU A 195 49.37 -10.82 -21.20
C LEU A 195 50.02 -12.19 -20.91
N ARG A 196 49.34 -13.09 -20.20
CA ARG A 196 49.80 -14.46 -19.92
C ARG A 196 49.24 -15.53 -20.87
N GLY A 197 48.42 -15.14 -21.83
CA GLY A 197 47.98 -16.03 -22.91
C GLY A 197 46.93 -17.09 -22.52
N GLU A 198 46.25 -16.93 -21.40
CA GLU A 198 45.14 -17.81 -21.01
C GLU A 198 43.81 -17.21 -21.47
N GLY A 199 43.37 -17.64 -22.66
CA GLY A 199 42.03 -17.38 -23.17
C GLY A 199 40.98 -18.08 -22.31
N LEU A 200 39.93 -17.34 -21.96
CA LEU A 200 38.72 -17.86 -21.33
C LEU A 200 38.08 -18.96 -22.21
N VAL A 201 37.72 -20.06 -21.55
CA VAL A 201 36.90 -21.19 -22.00
C VAL A 201 37.66 -22.46 -22.45
N ARG A 202 37.74 -23.41 -21.51
CA ARG A 202 37.57 -24.84 -21.75
C ARG A 202 36.79 -25.45 -20.58
N PRO A 203 35.66 -26.13 -20.79
CA PRO A 203 35.07 -26.93 -19.74
C PRO A 203 35.74 -28.31 -19.78
N ASP A 204 36.46 -28.67 -18.71
CA ASP A 204 36.73 -30.07 -18.45
C ASP A 204 36.43 -30.36 -16.98
N LYS A 205 35.50 -31.30 -16.76
CA LYS A 205 35.07 -31.76 -15.45
C LYS A 205 36.13 -32.68 -14.84
N PRO A 206 36.30 -32.68 -13.52
CA PRO A 206 36.64 -33.89 -12.79
C PRO A 206 35.40 -34.43 -12.07
N ASP A 207 34.94 -35.61 -12.49
CA ASP A 207 34.01 -36.44 -11.73
C ASP A 207 34.74 -37.03 -10.51
N ALA A 208 34.44 -36.51 -9.31
CA ALA A 208 34.84 -37.12 -8.04
C ALA A 208 33.57 -37.61 -7.29
N PRO A 209 33.32 -38.93 -7.19
CA PRO A 209 32.08 -39.47 -6.63
C PRO A 209 31.91 -39.24 -5.12
N GLU A 210 32.98 -38.92 -4.38
CA GLU A 210 32.96 -38.69 -2.93
C GLU A 210 32.36 -37.34 -2.52
N LEU A 211 32.29 -36.37 -3.44
CA LEU A 211 31.77 -35.02 -3.17
C LEU A 211 30.29 -34.86 -3.51
N ARG A 212 29.61 -35.91 -4.00
CA ARG A 212 28.18 -35.86 -4.35
C ARG A 212 27.25 -35.48 -3.18
N PRO A 213 27.46 -35.94 -1.93
CA PRO A 213 26.62 -35.53 -0.80
C PRO A 213 26.82 -34.05 -0.48
N ILE A 214 28.09 -33.63 -0.38
CA ILE A 214 28.47 -32.25 -0.06
C ILE A 214 28.02 -31.28 -1.15
N ALA A 215 28.09 -31.67 -2.43
CA ALA A 215 27.60 -30.84 -3.53
C ALA A 215 26.07 -30.72 -3.55
N ARG A 216 25.34 -31.68 -2.96
CA ARG A 216 23.88 -31.62 -2.80
C ARG A 216 23.50 -30.71 -1.64
N ASP A 217 24.19 -30.86 -0.51
CA ASP A 217 24.00 -30.00 0.67
C ASP A 217 24.41 -28.57 0.37
N LEU A 218 25.51 -28.35 -0.35
CA LEU A 218 25.94 -27.03 -0.80
C LEU A 218 24.93 -26.42 -1.78
N ARG A 219 24.31 -27.20 -2.67
CA ARG A 219 23.25 -26.70 -3.56
C ARG A 219 21.98 -26.36 -2.78
N ALA A 220 21.60 -27.16 -1.79
CA ALA A 220 20.47 -26.86 -0.91
C ALA A 220 20.74 -25.59 -0.08
N LEU A 221 21.95 -25.44 0.47
CA LEU A 221 22.35 -24.29 1.26
C LEU A 221 22.49 -23.01 0.42
N ILE A 222 22.96 -23.13 -0.82
CA ILE A 222 22.96 -22.02 -1.79
C ILE A 222 21.52 -21.63 -2.13
N SER A 223 20.62 -22.61 -2.32
CA SER A 223 19.19 -22.35 -2.58
C SER A 223 18.50 -21.66 -1.40
N ASP A 224 18.78 -22.10 -0.16
CA ASP A 224 18.24 -21.47 1.05
C ASP A 224 18.79 -20.05 1.25
N LEU A 225 20.09 -19.83 1.02
CA LEU A 225 20.70 -18.50 1.10
C LEU A 225 20.23 -17.55 0.00
N GLN A 226 19.89 -18.09 -1.18
CA GLN A 226 19.27 -17.35 -2.27
C GLN A 226 17.81 -17.01 -1.96
N ALA A 227 17.05 -17.91 -1.35
CA ALA A 227 15.70 -17.65 -0.88
C ALA A 227 15.68 -16.56 0.23
N GLU A 228 16.63 -16.60 1.17
CA GLU A 228 16.79 -15.55 2.19
C GLU A 228 17.25 -14.21 1.59
N HIS A 229 18.16 -14.18 0.61
CA HIS A 229 18.59 -12.94 -0.04
C HIS A 229 17.54 -12.36 -1.00
N GLY A 230 16.75 -13.18 -1.69
CA GLY A 230 15.65 -12.72 -2.56
C GLY A 230 14.60 -11.93 -1.79
N SER A 231 14.28 -12.36 -0.56
CA SER A 231 13.33 -11.64 0.30
C SER A 231 13.77 -10.23 0.72
N ARG A 232 15.08 -9.93 0.68
CA ARG A 232 15.64 -8.62 1.03
C ARG A 232 15.68 -7.63 -0.13
N ASP A 233 15.79 -8.12 -1.36
CA ASP A 233 15.71 -7.27 -2.57
C ASP A 233 14.25 -6.96 -2.96
N ASP A 234 13.29 -7.82 -2.58
CA ASP A 234 11.85 -7.62 -2.82
C ASP A 234 11.25 -6.38 -2.12
N GLU A 235 11.81 -5.96 -0.98
CA GLU A 235 11.39 -4.71 -0.31
C GLU A 235 11.86 -3.44 -1.04
N GLN A 236 12.82 -3.55 -1.97
CA GLN A 236 13.37 -2.42 -2.74
C GLN A 236 13.01 -2.45 -4.23
N LEU A 237 12.43 -3.55 -4.72
CA LEU A 237 11.92 -3.65 -6.08
C LEU A 237 10.63 -2.84 -6.21
N ALA A 238 10.71 -1.76 -7.00
CA ALA A 238 9.51 -1.15 -7.54
C ALA A 238 8.81 -2.21 -8.41
N TRP A 239 7.68 -2.73 -7.93
CA TRP A 239 6.81 -3.63 -8.66
C TRP A 239 6.24 -2.92 -9.88
N THR A 240 6.97 -2.99 -10.99
CA THR A 240 6.53 -2.51 -12.30
C THR A 240 6.16 -3.69 -13.19
N PRO A 241 5.29 -3.50 -14.20
CA PRO A 241 4.99 -4.55 -15.17
C PRO A 241 6.24 -5.13 -15.85
N ASP A 242 7.27 -4.32 -16.08
CA ASP A 242 8.53 -4.76 -16.69
C ASP A 242 9.38 -5.60 -15.74
N THR A 243 9.42 -5.22 -14.45
CA THR A 243 10.06 -6.01 -13.39
C THR A 243 9.40 -7.37 -13.26
N LEU A 244 8.07 -7.40 -13.15
CA LEU A 244 7.29 -8.64 -13.06
C LEU A 244 7.54 -9.51 -14.30
N ARG A 245 7.49 -8.92 -15.50
CA ARG A 245 7.79 -9.64 -16.75
C ARG A 245 9.22 -10.20 -16.76
N ALA A 246 10.21 -9.47 -16.24
CA ALA A 246 11.59 -9.95 -16.15
C ALA A 246 11.75 -11.12 -15.17
N ILE A 247 11.08 -11.08 -14.02
CA ILE A 247 11.06 -12.19 -13.03
C ILE A 247 10.34 -13.40 -13.62
N LEU A 248 9.15 -13.22 -14.19
CA LEU A 248 8.40 -14.30 -14.84
C LEU A 248 9.20 -14.92 -16.00
N HIS A 249 9.92 -14.12 -16.78
CA HIS A 249 10.81 -14.64 -17.82
C HIS A 249 12.16 -15.15 -17.31
N GLY A 250 12.59 -14.80 -16.10
CA GLY A 250 13.87 -15.26 -15.53
C GLY A 250 13.71 -16.57 -14.78
N GLU A 251 12.73 -16.62 -13.88
CA GLU A 251 12.53 -17.71 -12.93
C GLU A 251 11.48 -18.73 -13.38
N LEU A 252 10.43 -18.29 -14.07
CA LEU A 252 9.36 -19.18 -14.57
C LEU A 252 9.54 -19.58 -16.04
N ARG A 253 10.66 -19.23 -16.68
CA ARG A 253 10.92 -19.62 -18.08
C ARG A 253 11.01 -21.13 -18.19
N GLY A 254 10.03 -21.73 -18.86
CA GLY A 254 9.95 -23.18 -19.07
C GLY A 254 9.14 -23.93 -18.01
N GLN A 255 8.62 -23.24 -16.99
CA GLN A 255 7.65 -23.83 -16.08
C GLN A 255 6.24 -23.67 -16.65
N GLU A 256 5.48 -24.77 -16.66
CA GLU A 256 4.08 -24.78 -17.05
C GLU A 256 3.24 -24.12 -15.97
N VAL A 257 2.52 -23.04 -16.32
CA VAL A 257 1.63 -22.31 -15.40
C VAL A 257 0.18 -22.53 -15.82
N ILE A 258 -0.63 -23.03 -14.90
CA ILE A 258 -2.06 -23.25 -15.08
C ILE A 258 -2.82 -22.39 -14.06
N VAL A 259 -3.71 -21.52 -14.53
CA VAL A 259 -4.60 -20.72 -13.67
C VAL A 259 -5.98 -21.35 -13.64
N VAL A 260 -6.59 -21.46 -12.47
CA VAL A 260 -7.95 -21.97 -12.28
C VAL A 260 -8.79 -20.90 -11.61
N SER A 261 -9.84 -20.41 -12.28
CA SER A 261 -10.77 -19.42 -11.72
C SER A 261 -12.20 -19.64 -12.20
N ASN A 262 -13.18 -19.31 -11.36
CA ASN A 262 -14.58 -19.53 -11.73
C ASN A 262 -15.00 -18.61 -12.89
N ARG A 263 -14.50 -17.37 -12.90
CA ARG A 263 -14.75 -16.40 -13.98
C ARG A 263 -13.70 -16.52 -15.07
N GLU A 264 -14.14 -16.52 -16.32
CA GLU A 264 -13.26 -16.47 -17.49
C GLU A 264 -12.84 -15.03 -17.85
N PRO A 265 -11.66 -14.84 -18.47
CA PRO A 265 -11.18 -13.51 -18.88
C PRO A 265 -11.82 -12.96 -20.17
N TYR A 266 -12.40 -13.84 -21.01
CA TYR A 266 -13.01 -13.49 -22.29
C TYR A 266 -14.28 -14.30 -22.51
N ILE A 267 -15.42 -13.63 -22.63
CA ILE A 267 -16.74 -14.24 -22.82
C ILE A 267 -17.20 -13.97 -24.25
N HIS A 268 -17.66 -15.00 -24.97
CA HIS A 268 -18.21 -14.86 -26.31
C HIS A 268 -19.73 -14.87 -26.26
N VAL A 269 -20.32 -13.78 -26.77
CA VAL A 269 -21.77 -13.56 -26.75
C VAL A 269 -22.28 -13.47 -28.18
N ARG A 270 -23.35 -14.22 -28.46
CA ARG A 270 -24.08 -14.14 -29.73
C ARG A 270 -24.82 -12.80 -29.83
N GLU A 271 -24.46 -11.98 -30.82
CA GLU A 271 -25.14 -10.73 -31.17
C GLU A 271 -25.64 -10.81 -32.62
N GLY A 272 -26.83 -11.39 -32.81
CA GLY A 272 -27.37 -11.69 -34.14
C GLY A 272 -26.51 -12.75 -34.85
N GLU A 273 -26.02 -12.42 -36.05
CA GLU A 273 -25.12 -13.30 -36.83
C GLU A 273 -23.66 -13.23 -36.36
N ASN A 274 -23.30 -12.21 -35.57
CA ASN A 274 -21.92 -12.00 -35.12
C ASN A 274 -21.69 -12.55 -33.71
N ILE A 275 -20.43 -12.88 -33.42
CA ILE A 275 -19.97 -13.22 -32.07
C ILE A 275 -19.17 -12.03 -31.54
N ALA A 276 -19.69 -11.38 -30.51
CA ALA A 276 -19.02 -10.31 -29.80
C ALA A 276 -18.19 -10.88 -28.64
N VAL A 277 -17.04 -10.26 -28.36
CA VAL A 277 -16.17 -10.66 -27.25
C VAL A 277 -16.28 -9.63 -26.14
N TRP A 278 -16.75 -10.07 -24.99
CA TRP A 278 -16.95 -9.28 -23.80
C TRP A 278 -15.85 -9.60 -22.78
N ARG A 279 -15.18 -8.58 -22.24
CA ARG A 279 -14.22 -8.74 -21.15
C ARG A 279 -14.90 -8.34 -19.83
N PRO A 280 -15.09 -9.27 -18.88
CA PRO A 280 -15.71 -8.94 -17.60
C PRO A 280 -14.80 -7.99 -16.81
N ALA A 281 -15.40 -7.00 -16.16
CA ALA A 281 -14.70 -6.13 -15.23
C ALA A 281 -14.35 -6.93 -13.95
N SER A 282 -13.20 -7.59 -13.95
CA SER A 282 -12.73 -8.45 -12.87
C SER A 282 -11.32 -8.08 -12.43
N GLY A 283 -11.16 -7.80 -11.13
CA GLY A 283 -9.86 -7.53 -10.53
C GLY A 283 -8.90 -8.71 -10.65
N LEU A 284 -9.42 -9.94 -10.56
CA LEU A 284 -8.65 -11.18 -10.76
C LEU A 284 -8.09 -11.27 -12.18
N VAL A 285 -8.91 -10.98 -13.19
CA VAL A 285 -8.47 -10.99 -14.60
C VAL A 285 -7.39 -9.95 -14.82
N THR A 286 -7.59 -8.74 -14.30
CA THR A 286 -6.63 -7.64 -14.43
C THR A 286 -5.27 -7.98 -13.80
N ALA A 287 -5.26 -8.70 -12.68
CA ALA A 287 -4.05 -9.09 -11.96
C ALA A 287 -3.30 -10.25 -12.64
N LEU A 288 -4.01 -11.27 -13.12
CA LEU A 288 -3.40 -12.51 -13.60
C LEU A 288 -3.13 -12.53 -15.11
N GLU A 289 -3.85 -11.76 -15.91
CA GLU A 289 -3.67 -11.76 -17.37
C GLU A 289 -2.23 -11.42 -17.81
N PRO A 290 -1.50 -10.46 -17.20
CA PRO A 290 -0.10 -10.22 -17.53
C PRO A 290 0.82 -11.43 -17.30
N ILE A 291 0.54 -12.21 -16.25
CA ILE A 291 1.29 -13.44 -15.92
C ILE A 291 1.06 -14.48 -17.01
N MET A 292 -0.20 -14.71 -17.36
CA MET A 292 -0.58 -15.69 -18.40
C MET A 292 0.03 -15.36 -19.76
N ARG A 293 0.03 -14.08 -20.14
CA ARG A 293 0.66 -13.61 -21.38
C ARG A 293 2.18 -13.78 -21.39
N ALA A 294 2.85 -13.70 -20.23
CA ALA A 294 4.30 -13.87 -20.13
C ALA A 294 4.72 -15.35 -20.16
N CYS A 295 3.93 -16.22 -19.53
CA CYS A 295 4.21 -17.65 -19.41
C CYS A 295 3.64 -18.50 -20.56
N SER A 296 2.74 -17.94 -21.39
CA SER A 296 2.00 -18.70 -22.42
C SER A 296 1.26 -19.92 -21.84
N GLY A 297 0.75 -19.77 -20.62
CA GLY A 297 0.12 -20.86 -19.86
C GLY A 297 -1.31 -21.19 -20.28
N THR A 298 -1.99 -22.02 -19.49
CA THR A 298 -3.40 -22.36 -19.69
C THR A 298 -4.27 -21.78 -18.58
N TRP A 299 -5.31 -21.03 -18.96
CA TRP A 299 -6.33 -20.54 -18.05
C TRP A 299 -7.55 -21.47 -18.11
N ILE A 300 -7.94 -22.06 -17.00
CA ILE A 300 -9.12 -22.92 -16.88
C ILE A 300 -10.24 -22.15 -16.17
N ALA A 301 -11.38 -22.00 -16.83
CA ALA A 301 -12.53 -21.29 -16.28
C ALA A 301 -13.88 -21.85 -16.74
N HIS A 302 -14.96 -21.50 -16.04
CA HIS A 302 -16.31 -21.81 -16.50
C HIS A 302 -16.65 -20.95 -17.73
N GLY A 303 -17.07 -21.60 -18.82
CA GLY A 303 -17.58 -20.93 -20.02
C GLY A 303 -19.07 -20.63 -19.91
N GLY A 304 -19.41 -19.36 -19.67
CA GLY A 304 -20.80 -18.93 -19.41
C GLY A 304 -21.45 -18.13 -20.55
N GLY A 305 -20.70 -17.79 -21.60
CA GLY A 305 -21.16 -17.03 -22.75
C GLY A 305 -22.06 -17.83 -23.69
N SER A 306 -23.03 -17.15 -24.31
CA SER A 306 -24.00 -17.78 -25.21
C SER A 306 -23.38 -18.35 -26.50
N ALA A 307 -22.19 -17.89 -26.89
CA ALA A 307 -21.46 -18.38 -28.06
C ALA A 307 -20.13 -19.06 -27.70
N ASP A 308 -19.83 -19.28 -26.42
CA ASP A 308 -18.54 -19.83 -25.98
C ASP A 308 -18.26 -21.23 -26.52
N ARG A 309 -19.31 -22.05 -26.67
CA ARG A 309 -19.19 -23.41 -27.22
C ARG A 309 -18.87 -23.43 -28.72
N GLU A 310 -19.13 -22.33 -29.41
CA GLU A 310 -19.01 -22.25 -30.88
C GLU A 310 -17.62 -21.81 -31.33
N VAL A 311 -16.82 -21.29 -30.40
CA VAL A 311 -15.48 -20.74 -30.68
C VAL A 311 -14.33 -21.61 -30.15
N VAL A 312 -14.65 -22.68 -29.43
CA VAL A 312 -13.65 -23.59 -28.86
C VAL A 312 -13.29 -24.71 -29.84
N ASP A 313 -12.11 -25.30 -29.65
CA ASP A 313 -11.69 -26.51 -30.33
C ASP A 313 -12.33 -27.78 -29.74
N ARG A 314 -11.94 -28.95 -30.24
CA ARG A 314 -12.44 -30.26 -29.78
C ARG A 314 -12.08 -30.61 -28.32
N HIS A 315 -11.17 -29.87 -27.71
CA HIS A 315 -10.79 -30.00 -26.31
C HIS A 315 -11.28 -28.79 -25.51
N ASP A 316 -12.32 -28.10 -25.95
CA ASP A 316 -12.88 -26.94 -25.26
C ASP A 316 -11.89 -25.78 -25.03
N ARG A 317 -10.84 -25.66 -25.87
CA ARG A 317 -9.82 -24.62 -25.79
C ARG A 317 -10.08 -23.51 -26.79
N VAL A 318 -9.73 -22.27 -26.42
CA VAL A 318 -9.70 -21.12 -27.33
C VAL A 318 -8.45 -20.27 -27.04
N GLY A 319 -7.77 -19.81 -28.09
CA GLY A 319 -6.62 -18.92 -27.96
C GLY A 319 -7.07 -17.49 -27.64
N VAL A 320 -6.46 -16.87 -26.63
CA VAL A 320 -6.81 -15.52 -26.17
C VAL A 320 -5.56 -14.65 -25.96
N PRO A 321 -5.64 -13.32 -26.17
CA PRO A 321 -6.78 -12.56 -26.70
C PRO A 321 -7.11 -12.91 -28.17
N PRO A 322 -8.38 -12.76 -28.64
CA PRO A 322 -8.82 -13.24 -29.96
C PRO A 322 -8.05 -12.69 -31.17
N GLU A 323 -7.60 -11.44 -31.12
CA GLU A 323 -6.85 -10.80 -32.21
C GLU A 323 -5.43 -11.33 -32.34
N HIS A 324 -4.81 -11.65 -31.20
CA HIS A 324 -3.44 -12.11 -31.08
C HIS A 324 -3.35 -13.11 -29.94
N PRO A 325 -3.62 -14.40 -30.18
CA PRO A 325 -3.57 -15.42 -29.14
C PRO A 325 -2.18 -15.48 -28.48
N LEU A 326 -2.13 -15.26 -27.17
CA LEU A 326 -0.90 -15.27 -26.35
C LEU A 326 -0.90 -16.41 -25.34
N TYR A 327 -2.07 -16.91 -24.97
CA TYR A 327 -2.23 -18.03 -24.04
C TYR A 327 -3.54 -18.77 -24.35
N GLN A 328 -3.72 -19.95 -23.75
CA GLN A 328 -4.90 -20.78 -23.98
C GLN A 328 -5.93 -20.57 -22.86
N LEU A 329 -7.20 -20.44 -23.23
CA LEU A 329 -8.34 -20.52 -22.32
C LEU A 329 -9.04 -21.86 -22.53
N ARG A 330 -9.02 -22.73 -21.52
CA ARG A 330 -9.76 -23.98 -21.45
C ARG A 330 -11.08 -23.75 -20.70
N ARG A 331 -12.20 -24.05 -21.34
CA ARG A 331 -13.52 -23.91 -20.74
C ARG A 331 -13.98 -25.22 -20.10
N VAL A 332 -14.51 -25.10 -18.89
CA VAL A 332 -15.27 -26.15 -18.20
C VAL A 332 -16.74 -25.81 -18.32
N TRP A 333 -17.54 -26.81 -18.70
CA TRP A 333 -18.95 -26.63 -18.95
C TRP A 333 -19.77 -27.09 -17.76
N LEU A 334 -20.64 -26.21 -17.27
CA LEU A 334 -21.57 -26.54 -16.19
C LEU A 334 -22.98 -26.72 -16.77
N THR A 335 -23.67 -27.74 -16.28
CA THR A 335 -25.12 -27.87 -16.48
C THR A 335 -25.86 -26.84 -15.61
N PRO A 336 -27.11 -26.47 -15.95
CA PRO A 336 -27.90 -25.56 -15.13
C PRO A 336 -28.08 -26.05 -13.67
N LYS A 337 -28.11 -27.38 -13.48
CA LYS A 337 -28.20 -27.98 -12.14
C LYS A 337 -26.89 -27.80 -11.36
N GLU A 338 -25.75 -28.03 -12.00
CA GLU A 338 -24.44 -27.81 -11.39
C GLU A 338 -24.27 -26.33 -11.06
N GLU A 339 -24.56 -25.42 -11.98
CA GLU A 339 -24.47 -23.98 -11.73
C GLU A 339 -25.37 -23.53 -10.56
N ALA A 340 -26.62 -24.01 -10.52
CA ALA A 340 -27.53 -23.75 -9.41
C ALA A 340 -26.99 -24.24 -8.06
N GLY A 341 -26.51 -25.48 -7.98
CA GLY A 341 -26.07 -26.09 -6.73
C GLY A 341 -24.67 -25.61 -6.27
N TYR A 342 -23.71 -25.52 -7.19
CA TYR A 342 -22.34 -25.11 -6.89
C TYR A 342 -22.21 -23.59 -6.73
N TYR A 343 -22.62 -22.82 -7.75
CA TYR A 343 -22.33 -21.38 -7.79
C TYR A 343 -23.33 -20.61 -6.93
N TYR A 344 -24.62 -20.73 -7.22
CA TYR A 344 -25.64 -20.00 -6.47
C TYR A 344 -25.85 -20.59 -5.08
N GLY A 345 -25.93 -21.92 -4.96
CA GLY A 345 -26.12 -22.63 -3.69
C GLY A 345 -24.88 -22.61 -2.79
N PHE A 346 -24.03 -23.62 -2.89
CA PHE A 346 -22.97 -23.85 -1.91
C PHE A 346 -21.98 -22.69 -1.79
N ALA A 347 -21.51 -22.14 -2.91
CA ALA A 347 -20.54 -21.06 -2.90
C ALA A 347 -21.16 -19.72 -2.42
N ASN A 348 -22.24 -19.26 -3.03
CA ASN A 348 -22.77 -17.91 -2.78
C ASN A 348 -23.87 -17.81 -1.70
N GLU A 349 -24.71 -18.83 -1.51
CA GLU A 349 -25.65 -18.88 -0.37
C GLU A 349 -25.04 -19.50 0.89
N GLY A 350 -23.99 -20.32 0.74
CA GLY A 350 -23.30 -21.00 1.84
C GLY A 350 -22.00 -20.32 2.27
N LEU A 351 -20.92 -20.51 1.50
CA LEU A 351 -19.56 -20.07 1.85
C LEU A 351 -19.42 -18.55 1.92
N TRP A 352 -19.97 -17.81 0.95
CA TRP A 352 -19.82 -16.37 0.89
C TRP A 352 -20.35 -15.66 2.15
N PRO A 353 -21.61 -15.88 2.61
CA PRO A 353 -22.11 -15.25 3.83
C PRO A 353 -21.42 -15.79 5.09
N LEU A 354 -21.00 -17.06 5.10
CA LEU A 354 -20.21 -17.64 6.19
C LEU A 354 -18.89 -16.88 6.39
N CYS A 355 -18.12 -16.72 5.31
CA CYS A 355 -16.81 -16.09 5.32
C CYS A 355 -16.85 -14.58 5.61
N HIS A 356 -17.89 -13.90 5.14
CA HIS A 356 -18.07 -12.46 5.41
C HIS A 356 -18.70 -12.17 6.78
N ILE A 357 -19.11 -13.20 7.52
CA ILE A 357 -19.91 -13.05 8.75
C ILE A 357 -21.11 -12.13 8.46
N ALA A 358 -21.78 -12.40 7.34
CA ALA A 358 -22.84 -11.55 6.84
C ALA A 358 -24.08 -11.63 7.74
N HIS A 359 -24.93 -10.60 7.68
CA HIS A 359 -26.22 -10.60 8.39
C HIS A 359 -27.21 -11.64 7.82
N VAL A 360 -26.96 -12.13 6.60
CA VAL A 360 -27.73 -13.20 5.97
C VAL A 360 -27.18 -14.54 6.44
N ARG A 361 -28.06 -15.42 6.93
CA ARG A 361 -27.66 -16.74 7.43
C ARG A 361 -27.15 -17.62 6.27
N PRO A 362 -25.96 -18.27 6.40
CA PRO A 362 -25.48 -19.21 5.41
C PRO A 362 -26.42 -20.42 5.31
N THR A 363 -26.68 -20.87 4.07
CA THR A 363 -27.54 -22.01 3.79
C THR A 363 -26.73 -23.15 3.21
N PHE A 364 -26.82 -24.33 3.84
CA PHE A 364 -26.10 -25.53 3.46
C PHE A 364 -27.08 -26.66 3.16
N ARG A 365 -27.11 -27.12 1.90
CA ARG A 365 -27.95 -28.23 1.44
C ARG A 365 -27.05 -29.35 0.91
N SER A 366 -27.34 -30.60 1.24
CA SER A 366 -26.51 -31.74 0.79
C SER A 366 -26.46 -31.85 -0.74
N ALA A 367 -27.56 -31.54 -1.42
CA ALA A 367 -27.60 -31.52 -2.88
C ALA A 367 -26.65 -30.46 -3.48
N ASP A 368 -26.52 -29.29 -2.84
CA ASP A 368 -25.62 -28.22 -3.28
C ASP A 368 -24.16 -28.62 -3.06
N TRP A 369 -23.86 -29.29 -1.95
CA TRP A 369 -22.54 -29.87 -1.67
C TRP A 369 -22.14 -30.92 -2.72
N GLU A 370 -23.05 -31.82 -3.09
CA GLU A 370 -22.78 -32.81 -4.15
C GLU A 370 -22.43 -32.15 -5.48
N GLN A 371 -23.13 -31.06 -5.85
CA GLN A 371 -22.76 -30.28 -7.04
C GLN A 371 -21.41 -29.58 -6.84
N TYR A 372 -21.14 -29.04 -5.66
CA TYR A 372 -19.89 -28.36 -5.37
C TYR A 372 -18.67 -29.28 -5.54
N VAL A 373 -18.75 -30.50 -5.00
CA VAL A 373 -17.73 -31.55 -5.16
C VAL A 373 -17.60 -31.98 -6.62
N ALA A 374 -18.73 -32.18 -7.31
CA ALA A 374 -18.72 -32.59 -8.73
C ALA A 374 -18.02 -31.54 -9.61
N VAL A 375 -18.33 -30.26 -9.41
CA VAL A 375 -17.69 -29.16 -10.15
C VAL A 375 -16.22 -29.04 -9.79
N ASN A 376 -15.84 -29.09 -8.51
CA ASN A 376 -14.43 -29.07 -8.10
C ASN A 376 -13.65 -30.22 -8.77
N ARG A 377 -14.24 -31.42 -8.84
CA ARG A 377 -13.64 -32.57 -9.53
C ARG A 377 -13.50 -32.35 -11.04
N ALA A 378 -14.49 -31.73 -11.69
CA ALA A 378 -14.40 -31.42 -13.12
C ALA A 378 -13.27 -30.43 -13.40
N PHE A 379 -13.09 -29.41 -12.56
CA PHE A 379 -12.00 -28.45 -12.67
C PHE A 379 -10.63 -29.08 -12.38
N ALA A 380 -10.51 -29.90 -11.34
CA ALA A 380 -9.28 -30.64 -11.06
C ALA A 380 -8.92 -31.59 -12.21
N GLY A 381 -9.90 -32.29 -12.79
CA GLY A 381 -9.71 -33.12 -13.98
C GLY A 381 -9.21 -32.32 -15.17
N ALA A 382 -9.78 -31.14 -15.42
CA ALA A 382 -9.32 -30.25 -16.48
C ALA A 382 -7.86 -29.81 -16.26
N VAL A 383 -7.42 -29.55 -15.02
CA VAL A 383 -6.01 -29.25 -14.73
C VAL A 383 -5.11 -30.43 -15.10
N VAL A 384 -5.49 -31.64 -14.71
CA VAL A 384 -4.72 -32.85 -14.99
C VAL A 384 -4.63 -33.13 -16.50
N ASP A 385 -5.73 -32.90 -17.24
CA ASP A 385 -5.77 -33.08 -18.69
C ASP A 385 -4.95 -32.02 -19.45
N GLU A 386 -4.80 -30.82 -18.89
CA GLU A 386 -4.02 -29.73 -19.48
C GLU A 386 -2.53 -29.82 -19.12
N ALA A 387 -2.17 -30.44 -17.99
CA ALA A 387 -0.80 -30.59 -17.55
C ALA A 387 0.04 -31.42 -18.54
N THR A 388 1.13 -30.83 -19.02
CA THR A 388 2.10 -31.46 -19.92
C THR A 388 3.41 -31.81 -19.22
N SER A 389 3.67 -31.23 -18.05
CA SER A 389 4.79 -31.53 -17.15
C SER A 389 4.34 -32.34 -15.93
N PRO A 390 5.21 -33.16 -15.30
CA PRO A 390 4.92 -33.79 -14.01
C PRO A 390 4.85 -32.80 -12.83
N ASP A 391 5.38 -31.59 -12.97
CA ASP A 391 5.55 -30.58 -11.91
C ASP A 391 5.03 -29.18 -12.31
N PRO A 392 3.78 -29.04 -12.79
CA PRO A 392 3.24 -27.73 -13.16
C PRO A 392 3.04 -26.83 -11.94
N ILE A 393 3.06 -25.52 -12.16
CA ILE A 393 2.57 -24.54 -11.20
C ILE A 393 1.09 -24.33 -11.45
N VAL A 394 0.26 -24.65 -10.46
CA VAL A 394 -1.19 -24.46 -10.54
C VAL A 394 -1.63 -23.38 -9.56
N LEU A 395 -2.21 -22.31 -10.10
CA LEU A 395 -2.76 -21.18 -9.34
C LEU A 395 -4.28 -21.35 -9.23
N VAL A 396 -4.75 -21.80 -8.07
CA VAL A 396 -6.17 -22.01 -7.78
C VAL A 396 -6.74 -20.77 -7.12
N HIS A 397 -7.77 -20.18 -7.72
CA HIS A 397 -8.32 -18.92 -7.22
C HIS A 397 -9.74 -19.05 -6.67
N ASP A 398 -9.84 -18.57 -5.44
CA ASP A 398 -11.05 -18.21 -4.71
C ASP A 398 -11.84 -19.36 -4.08
N TYR A 399 -12.77 -18.98 -3.20
CA TYR A 399 -13.57 -19.89 -2.36
C TYR A 399 -14.44 -20.90 -3.12
N HIS A 400 -14.57 -20.73 -4.43
CA HIS A 400 -15.27 -21.64 -5.30
C HIS A 400 -14.56 -22.99 -5.46
N PHE A 401 -13.26 -23.05 -5.20
CA PHE A 401 -12.42 -24.21 -5.50
C PHE A 401 -11.66 -24.74 -4.29
N ALA A 402 -12.29 -24.72 -3.13
CA ALA A 402 -11.65 -25.19 -1.89
C ALA A 402 -11.13 -26.63 -1.97
N LEU A 403 -11.71 -27.52 -2.80
CA LEU A 403 -11.31 -28.93 -2.86
C LEU A 403 -10.34 -29.25 -4.01
N VAL A 404 -10.18 -28.30 -4.94
CA VAL A 404 -9.34 -28.49 -6.13
C VAL A 404 -7.87 -28.75 -5.78
N PRO A 405 -7.24 -28.06 -4.80
CA PRO A 405 -5.83 -28.29 -4.46
C PRO A 405 -5.57 -29.75 -4.07
N ARG A 406 -6.33 -30.30 -3.12
CA ARG A 406 -6.22 -31.71 -2.74
C ARG A 406 -6.41 -32.66 -3.91
N MET A 407 -7.44 -32.45 -4.72
CA MET A 407 -7.74 -33.31 -5.87
C MET A 407 -6.61 -33.30 -6.92
N ILE A 408 -5.98 -32.14 -7.15
CA ILE A 408 -4.82 -32.04 -8.04
C ILE A 408 -3.62 -32.74 -7.44
N GLN A 409 -3.34 -32.55 -6.14
CA GLN A 409 -2.18 -33.15 -5.48
C GLN A 409 -2.21 -34.68 -5.54
N GLU A 410 -3.40 -35.29 -5.46
CA GLU A 410 -3.58 -36.74 -5.59
C GLU A 410 -3.23 -37.26 -6.98
N ALA A 411 -3.51 -36.49 -8.04
CA ALA A 411 -3.23 -36.86 -9.43
C ALA A 411 -1.83 -36.43 -9.90
N LEU A 412 -1.34 -35.30 -9.41
CA LEU A 412 -0.06 -34.67 -9.75
C LEU A 412 0.74 -34.35 -8.46
N PRO A 413 1.38 -35.36 -7.83
CA PRO A 413 2.03 -35.19 -6.52
C PRO A 413 3.23 -34.23 -6.52
N ALA A 414 3.81 -33.95 -7.69
CA ALA A 414 4.94 -33.04 -7.85
C ALA A 414 4.52 -31.63 -8.30
N ALA A 415 3.22 -31.38 -8.52
CA ALA A 415 2.72 -30.05 -8.85
C ALA A 415 2.94 -29.07 -7.69
N THR A 416 3.33 -27.84 -8.03
CA THR A 416 3.33 -26.73 -7.07
C THR A 416 1.97 -26.05 -7.11
N ILE A 417 1.19 -26.20 -6.05
CA ILE A 417 -0.19 -25.70 -6.00
C ILE A 417 -0.24 -24.47 -5.08
N ILE A 418 -0.73 -23.35 -5.61
CA ILE A 418 -0.90 -22.10 -4.87
C ILE A 418 -2.39 -21.77 -4.88
N ALA A 419 -3.03 -21.87 -3.71
CA ALA A 419 -4.42 -21.48 -3.53
C ALA A 419 -4.49 -20.04 -2.97
N PHE A 420 -5.22 -19.16 -3.63
CA PHE A 420 -5.45 -17.80 -3.16
C PHE A 420 -6.93 -17.56 -2.88
N TRP A 421 -7.26 -17.32 -1.62
CA TRP A 421 -8.61 -17.08 -1.13
C TRP A 421 -8.88 -15.57 -1.10
N HIS A 422 -9.78 -15.06 -1.97
CA HIS A 422 -9.92 -13.61 -2.17
C HIS A 422 -10.84 -12.92 -1.16
N ILE A 423 -11.70 -13.68 -0.48
CA ILE A 423 -12.63 -13.17 0.51
C ILE A 423 -12.04 -13.33 1.93
N PRO A 424 -12.62 -12.73 2.99
CA PRO A 424 -12.14 -12.96 4.35
C PRO A 424 -12.22 -14.44 4.74
N TRP A 425 -11.33 -14.88 5.64
CA TRP A 425 -11.46 -16.17 6.30
C TRP A 425 -12.23 -15.99 7.62
N PRO A 426 -13.27 -16.78 7.89
CA PRO A 426 -14.07 -16.65 9.12
C PRO A 426 -13.29 -17.13 10.35
N ASN A 427 -13.70 -16.66 11.53
CA ASN A 427 -13.19 -17.23 12.78
C ASN A 427 -13.67 -18.70 12.96
N PRO A 428 -12.99 -19.50 13.80
CA PRO A 428 -13.33 -20.92 13.97
C PRO A 428 -14.78 -21.17 14.39
N GLU A 429 -15.35 -20.28 15.21
CA GLU A 429 -16.74 -20.39 15.68
C GLU A 429 -17.74 -20.22 14.54
N ALA A 430 -17.55 -19.23 13.66
CA ALA A 430 -18.40 -19.05 12.50
C ALA A 430 -18.19 -20.21 11.50
N PHE A 431 -16.94 -20.59 11.24
CA PHE A 431 -16.64 -21.68 10.31
C PHE A 431 -17.25 -23.02 10.74
N GLY A 432 -17.38 -23.25 12.06
CA GLY A 432 -18.04 -24.41 12.64
C GLY A 432 -19.51 -24.63 12.21
N ILE A 433 -20.16 -23.61 11.63
CA ILE A 433 -21.52 -23.72 11.08
C ILE A 433 -21.55 -24.58 9.82
N CYS A 434 -20.45 -24.66 9.06
CA CYS A 434 -20.40 -25.47 7.84
C CYS A 434 -20.37 -26.97 8.18
N PRO A 435 -21.31 -27.79 7.64
CA PRO A 435 -21.31 -29.23 7.90
C PRO A 435 -20.08 -29.95 7.36
N TRP A 436 -19.49 -29.45 6.26
CA TRP A 436 -18.34 -30.03 5.56
C TRP A 436 -17.04 -29.26 5.81
N ARG A 437 -16.91 -28.66 6.99
CA ARG A 437 -15.75 -27.85 7.37
C ARG A 437 -14.43 -28.65 7.30
N GLU A 438 -14.47 -29.96 7.56
CA GLU A 438 -13.27 -30.80 7.59
C GLU A 438 -12.80 -31.07 6.18
N GLU A 439 -13.72 -31.41 5.28
CA GLU A 439 -13.45 -31.61 3.86
C GLU A 439 -12.96 -30.32 3.19
N LEU A 440 -13.50 -29.16 3.58
CA LEU A 440 -13.04 -27.86 3.06
C LEU A 440 -11.65 -27.44 3.56
N LEU A 441 -11.21 -27.95 4.71
CA LEU A 441 -9.87 -27.67 5.25
C LEU A 441 -8.82 -28.67 4.77
N ASP A 442 -9.23 -29.93 4.51
CA ASP A 442 -8.36 -30.95 3.90
C ASP A 442 -8.16 -30.71 2.40
N GLY A 443 -9.19 -30.15 1.74
CA GLY A 443 -9.17 -29.65 0.37
C GLY A 443 -8.12 -28.58 0.13
#